data_AF-A0A934D1I6-F1
#
_entry.id   AF-A0A934D1I6-F1
#
_cell.length_a   1.000
_cell.length_b   1.000
_cell.length_c   1.000
_cell.angle_alpha   90.00
_cell.angle_beta   90.00
_cell.angle_gamma   90.00
#
_symmetry.space_group_name_H-M   'P 1'
#
loop_
_entity.id
_entity.type
_entity.pdbx_description
1 polymer ?
#
loop_
_entity_poly.entity_id
_entity_poly.type
_entity_poly.pdbx_seq_one_letter_code
_entity_poly.pdbx_strand_id
1 'polypeptide(L)'
;MKVEIVSGTGNTFALVDAFEPETQAELADPAALATAMVRASGRPVAGAIQAPSGSFTLDAPLPALDGLLVLGPSSRADVRMTLYNADGSRPETCGNGLRAAAHVARAHGRVRSDLFTIECDAGVRHAERLGGEPPRVRVSMGVPKVLEARAPLSTSRGTLEATLVDVGNPHCVLFVPDLDGAPVTTLGPELEKHPRFPARTNVEFVEVTPGRMRLRVWERGVGETAACGSGACAAAAAFWSTGRGAIPPEIELLGGVLVVEWDGAGEIRIVGEVRVLARGEWGRAAPPTASVVEAAARSASSDGKVGAKVGVQAGVGPSETNAAAAEVNVAAEANAAAAEANVVLVPHAEPMAKVRERILALAARHSVRVESDDGTTHGVLAKTIPFLGRAAVRYEIRERSVALELVDRPRGLPEELVKRTLVDELARALET
;
A
#
# COMPACT_ATOMS: atom_id res chain seq x y z
N MET A 1 -2.72 -10.61 28.92
CA MET A 1 -3.26 -9.89 27.74
C MET A 1 -3.41 -10.83 26.54
N LYS A 2 -4.55 -10.81 25.84
CA LYS A 2 -4.68 -11.46 24.52
C LYS A 2 -4.03 -10.61 23.42
N VAL A 3 -3.51 -11.25 22.38
CA VAL A 3 -2.83 -10.60 21.26
C VAL A 3 -3.00 -11.38 19.96
N GLU A 4 -3.20 -10.68 18.85
CA GLU A 4 -3.05 -11.22 17.49
C GLU A 4 -1.78 -10.66 16.85
N ILE A 5 -1.03 -11.48 16.12
CA ILE A 5 0.08 -11.01 15.28
C ILE A 5 -0.47 -10.82 13.87
N VAL A 6 -0.48 -9.59 13.39
CA VAL A 6 -1.13 -9.18 12.14
C VAL A 6 -0.14 -8.52 11.20
N SER A 7 -0.25 -8.81 9.90
CA SER A 7 0.55 -8.17 8.86
C SER A 7 -0.32 -7.44 7.85
N GLY A 8 0.12 -6.25 7.44
CA GLY A 8 -0.48 -5.45 6.36
C GLY A 8 0.59 -5.04 5.35
N THR A 9 0.63 -5.69 4.20
CA THR A 9 1.64 -5.51 3.14
C THR A 9 3.09 -5.40 3.68
N GLY A 10 3.55 -6.47 4.33
CA GLY A 10 4.94 -6.62 4.77
C GLY A 10 5.24 -6.14 6.19
N ASN A 11 4.59 -5.06 6.66
CA ASN A 11 4.70 -4.66 8.05
C ASN A 11 3.93 -5.59 8.97
N THR A 12 4.46 -5.88 10.15
CA THR A 12 3.88 -6.84 11.11
C THR A 12 3.77 -6.24 12.51
N PHE A 13 2.62 -6.36 13.14
CA PHE A 13 2.30 -5.74 14.42
C PHE A 13 1.75 -6.78 15.40
N ALA A 14 2.06 -6.60 16.69
CA ALA A 14 1.19 -7.13 17.73
C ALA A 14 -0.07 -6.25 17.78
N LEU A 15 -1.26 -6.85 17.84
CA LEU A 15 -2.53 -6.13 17.95
C LEU A 15 -3.29 -6.58 19.19
N VAL A 16 -3.73 -5.59 19.98
CA VAL A 16 -4.52 -5.79 21.21
C VAL A 16 -5.90 -5.16 21.04
N ASP A 17 -6.93 -5.97 21.27
CA ASP A 17 -8.32 -5.52 21.38
C ASP A 17 -8.58 -5.02 22.82
N ALA A 18 -8.70 -3.70 22.96
CA ALA A 18 -8.82 -2.96 24.21
C ALA A 18 -10.22 -2.37 24.41
N PHE A 19 -11.26 -3.07 23.98
CA PHE A 19 -12.65 -2.67 24.29
C PHE A 19 -13.05 -2.96 25.74
N GLU A 20 -12.54 -4.05 26.32
CA GLU A 20 -12.89 -4.44 27.69
C GLU A 20 -12.02 -3.69 28.74
N PRO A 21 -12.59 -3.20 29.86
CA PRO A 21 -11.87 -2.42 30.88
C PRO A 21 -10.63 -3.12 31.46
N GLU A 22 -10.66 -4.44 31.60
CA GLU A 22 -9.54 -5.23 32.11
C GLU A 22 -8.32 -5.14 31.18
N THR A 23 -8.56 -5.15 29.86
CA THR A 23 -7.48 -5.03 28.87
C THR A 23 -6.95 -3.59 28.81
N GLN A 24 -7.82 -2.59 29.00
CA GLN A 24 -7.38 -1.19 29.14
C GLN A 24 -6.49 -0.99 30.38
N ALA A 25 -6.77 -1.67 31.49
CA ALA A 25 -5.92 -1.64 32.68
C ALA A 25 -4.55 -2.32 32.45
N GLU A 26 -4.49 -3.40 31.66
CA GLU A 26 -3.22 -4.03 31.25
C GLU A 26 -2.36 -3.14 30.33
N LEU A 27 -2.94 -2.10 29.72
CA LEU A 27 -2.31 -1.14 28.81
C LEU A 27 -1.85 0.17 29.51
N ALA A 28 -1.54 0.13 30.81
CA ALA A 28 -1.13 1.32 31.57
C ALA A 28 0.10 2.09 31.00
N ASP A 29 1.00 1.40 30.28
CA ASP A 29 2.07 2.02 29.47
C ASP A 29 2.21 1.26 28.15
N PRO A 30 1.49 1.68 27.08
CA PRO A 30 1.55 1.01 25.79
C PRO A 30 2.87 1.22 25.05
N ALA A 31 3.60 2.31 25.34
CA ALA A 31 4.86 2.62 24.67
C ALA A 31 5.98 1.67 25.14
N ALA A 32 6.12 1.50 26.46
CA ALA A 32 7.04 0.50 27.02
C ALA A 32 6.63 -0.93 26.63
N LEU A 33 5.33 -1.22 26.53
CA LEU A 33 4.81 -2.51 26.08
C LEU A 33 5.13 -2.80 24.62
N ALA A 34 5.02 -1.81 23.72
CA ALA A 34 5.41 -1.93 22.32
C ALA A 34 6.89 -2.30 22.19
N THR A 35 7.77 -1.57 22.90
CA THR A 35 9.20 -1.90 22.95
C THR A 35 9.48 -3.28 23.54
N ALA A 36 8.74 -3.71 24.58
CA ALA A 36 8.87 -5.05 25.15
C ALA A 36 8.54 -6.15 24.13
N MET A 37 7.39 -6.01 23.46
CA MET A 37 6.90 -6.95 22.45
C MET A 37 7.84 -7.03 21.24
N VAL A 38 8.31 -5.88 20.73
CA VAL A 38 9.24 -5.88 19.59
C VAL A 38 10.59 -6.48 19.97
N ARG A 39 11.14 -6.20 21.17
CA ARG A 39 12.36 -6.86 21.67
C ARG A 39 12.16 -8.38 21.80
N ALA A 40 11.01 -8.83 22.29
CA ALA A 40 10.68 -10.26 22.42
C ALA A 40 10.54 -10.98 21.05
N SER A 41 10.26 -10.24 19.96
CA SER A 41 10.29 -10.77 18.58
C SER A 41 11.69 -10.91 17.98
N GLY A 42 12.74 -10.63 18.76
CA GLY A 42 14.15 -10.74 18.32
C GLY A 42 14.66 -9.52 17.56
N ARG A 43 13.85 -8.47 17.35
CA ARG A 43 14.27 -7.23 16.68
C ARG A 43 15.01 -6.31 17.66
N PRO A 44 16.22 -5.83 17.31
CA PRO A 44 16.89 -4.78 18.10
C PRO A 44 16.07 -3.49 18.12
N VAL A 45 15.93 -2.89 19.30
CA VAL A 45 15.28 -1.57 19.47
C VAL A 45 16.30 -0.58 20.01
N ALA A 46 16.56 0.47 19.24
CA ALA A 46 17.36 1.61 19.68
C ALA A 46 16.56 2.49 20.65
N GLY A 47 17.24 3.06 21.66
CA GLY A 47 16.63 3.99 22.61
C GLY A 47 16.48 3.44 24.04
N ALA A 48 16.34 4.38 24.98
CA ALA A 48 16.49 4.16 26.41
C ALA A 48 15.17 3.85 27.17
N ILE A 49 14.11 3.42 26.48
CA ILE A 49 12.88 3.01 27.18
C ILE A 49 13.15 1.72 27.96
N GLN A 50 13.00 1.82 29.28
CA GLN A 50 12.97 0.69 30.20
C GLN A 50 11.65 -0.06 30.00
N ALA A 51 11.70 -1.10 29.18
CA ALA A 51 10.55 -1.92 28.84
C ALA A 51 10.43 -3.11 29.82
N PRO A 52 9.21 -3.50 30.23
CA PRO A 52 9.02 -4.67 31.09
C PRO A 52 9.39 -5.97 30.35
N SER A 53 10.00 -6.92 31.07
CA SER A 53 10.20 -8.27 30.54
C SER A 53 8.87 -8.99 30.38
N GLY A 54 8.75 -9.78 29.31
CA GLY A 54 7.59 -10.61 29.03
C GLY A 54 7.84 -11.54 27.85
N SER A 55 6.88 -12.40 27.57
CA SER A 55 6.95 -13.38 26.48
C SER A 55 5.60 -13.60 25.82
N PHE A 56 5.67 -14.03 24.57
CA PHE A 56 4.53 -14.49 23.79
C PHE A 56 4.30 -15.99 24.00
N THR A 57 3.03 -16.38 24.11
CA THR A 57 2.56 -17.76 23.90
C THR A 57 1.59 -17.72 22.73
N LEU A 58 1.94 -18.34 21.61
CA LEU A 58 1.22 -18.23 20.33
C LEU A 58 0.94 -19.59 19.72
N ASP A 59 -0.10 -19.66 18.88
CA ASP A 59 -0.46 -20.83 18.06
C ASP A 59 0.47 -21.07 16.86
N ALA A 60 1.26 -20.06 16.46
CA ALA A 60 2.21 -20.12 15.35
C ALA A 60 3.52 -19.34 15.67
N PRO A 61 4.60 -19.53 14.88
CA PRO A 61 5.88 -18.85 15.11
C PRO A 61 5.75 -17.32 15.11
N LEU A 62 6.48 -16.66 16.01
CA LEU A 62 6.53 -15.19 16.09
C LEU A 62 7.47 -14.61 15.02
N PRO A 63 6.97 -13.87 14.02
CA PRO A 63 7.82 -13.04 13.15
C PRO A 63 8.34 -11.81 13.90
N ALA A 64 9.36 -11.16 13.33
CA ALA A 64 9.82 -9.85 13.80
C ALA A 64 8.70 -8.81 13.69
N LEU A 65 8.52 -7.98 14.72
CA LEU A 65 7.47 -6.96 14.80
C LEU A 65 8.01 -5.56 14.48
N ASP A 66 7.15 -4.70 13.94
CA ASP A 66 7.36 -3.25 13.74
C ASP A 66 6.83 -2.42 14.91
N GLY A 67 5.81 -2.91 15.61
CA GLY A 67 5.16 -2.17 16.69
C GLY A 67 3.92 -2.85 17.27
N LEU A 68 3.17 -2.07 18.06
CA LEU A 68 1.94 -2.44 18.74
C LEU A 68 0.76 -1.60 18.21
N LEU A 69 -0.29 -2.27 17.75
CA LEU A 69 -1.59 -1.68 17.46
C LEU A 69 -2.53 -1.89 18.67
N VAL A 70 -3.10 -0.82 19.18
CA VAL A 70 -4.19 -0.85 20.17
C VAL A 70 -5.48 -0.46 19.46
N LEU A 71 -6.43 -1.39 19.43
CA LEU A 71 -7.76 -1.19 18.88
C LEU A 71 -8.76 -1.05 20.03
N GLY A 72 -9.49 0.07 20.12
CA GLY A 72 -10.39 0.34 21.25
C GLY A 72 -11.60 1.22 20.87
N PRO A 73 -12.38 1.67 21.86
CA PRO A 73 -13.54 2.54 21.61
C PRO A 73 -13.11 3.94 21.16
N SER A 74 -13.98 4.60 20.38
CA SER A 74 -13.85 6.02 20.02
C SER A 74 -15.15 6.77 20.38
N SER A 75 -15.04 8.07 20.65
CA SER A 75 -16.17 9.00 20.75
C SER A 75 -16.45 9.78 19.46
N ARG A 76 -15.68 9.51 18.38
CA ARG A 76 -15.66 10.28 17.12
C ARG A 76 -15.77 9.42 15.86
N ALA A 77 -15.63 8.11 16.00
CA ALA A 77 -15.68 7.10 14.93
C ALA A 77 -16.24 5.79 15.52
N ASP A 78 -16.43 4.76 14.68
CA ASP A 78 -16.91 3.45 15.13
C ASP A 78 -15.89 2.77 16.06
N VAL A 79 -14.59 2.92 15.78
CA VAL A 79 -13.47 2.41 16.59
C VAL A 79 -12.30 3.39 16.61
N ARG A 80 -11.38 3.27 17.58
CA ARG A 80 -10.08 3.96 17.61
C ARG A 80 -8.95 2.97 17.35
N MET A 81 -8.00 3.36 16.49
CA MET A 81 -6.69 2.72 16.38
C MET A 81 -5.62 3.66 16.96
N THR A 82 -4.71 3.14 17.78
CA THR A 82 -3.46 3.81 18.14
C THR A 82 -2.28 2.90 17.82
N LEU A 83 -1.25 3.44 17.18
CA LEU A 83 0.00 2.73 16.86
C LEU A 83 1.12 3.22 17.78
N TYR A 84 1.92 2.29 18.26
CA TYR A 84 3.21 2.54 18.91
C TYR A 84 4.29 1.79 18.13
N ASN A 85 5.32 2.49 17.69
CA ASN A 85 6.47 1.93 16.99
C ASN A 85 7.34 1.09 17.96
N ALA A 86 8.31 0.37 17.39
CA ALA A 86 9.32 -0.38 18.12
C ALA A 86 10.00 0.40 19.27
N ASP A 87 10.32 1.68 19.05
CA ASP A 87 10.95 2.58 20.02
C ASP A 87 9.96 3.25 20.99
N GLY A 88 8.69 2.84 20.97
CA GLY A 88 7.60 3.41 21.77
C GLY A 88 7.06 4.76 21.25
N SER A 89 7.61 5.30 20.15
CA SER A 89 7.09 6.52 19.54
C SER A 89 5.70 6.30 18.93
N ARG A 90 4.89 7.37 18.90
CA ARG A 90 3.49 7.34 18.46
C ARG A 90 3.34 8.13 17.14
N PRO A 91 3.40 7.46 15.97
CA PRO A 91 3.22 8.12 14.68
C PRO A 91 1.76 8.53 14.47
N GLU A 92 1.55 9.59 13.68
CA GLU A 92 0.23 10.18 13.47
C GLU A 92 -0.70 9.27 12.64
N THR A 93 -0.14 8.53 11.68
CA THR A 93 -0.86 7.56 10.86
C THR A 93 0.01 6.41 10.38
N CYS A 94 -0.60 5.27 10.10
CA CYS A 94 0.02 4.16 9.39
C CYS A 94 -1.03 3.45 8.56
N GLY A 95 -0.91 3.50 7.23
CA GLY A 95 -1.87 2.85 6.33
C GLY A 95 -1.91 1.33 6.50
N ASN A 96 -0.77 0.71 6.83
CA ASN A 96 -0.66 -0.73 7.05
C ASN A 96 -1.32 -1.14 8.37
N GLY A 97 -1.12 -0.35 9.43
CA GLY A 97 -1.83 -0.48 10.70
C GLY A 97 -3.34 -0.28 10.57
N LEU A 98 -3.79 0.74 9.83
CA LEU A 98 -5.22 1.01 9.60
C LEU A 98 -5.92 -0.17 8.91
N ARG A 99 -5.30 -0.77 7.88
CA ARG A 99 -5.86 -1.98 7.24
C ARG A 99 -5.95 -3.16 8.20
N ALA A 100 -4.90 -3.41 8.97
CA ALA A 100 -4.87 -4.50 9.95
C ALA A 100 -5.93 -4.31 11.06
N ALA A 101 -6.00 -3.11 11.65
CA ALA A 101 -6.98 -2.74 12.66
C ALA A 101 -8.41 -2.83 12.14
N ALA A 102 -8.67 -2.39 10.90
CA ALA A 102 -9.97 -2.53 10.25
C ALA A 102 -10.41 -4.00 10.10
N HIS A 103 -9.50 -4.86 9.63
CA HIS A 103 -9.78 -6.28 9.49
C HIS A 103 -10.16 -6.93 10.82
N VAL A 104 -9.36 -6.69 11.88
CA VAL A 104 -9.61 -7.27 13.21
C VAL A 104 -10.86 -6.69 13.86
N ALA A 105 -11.10 -5.37 13.78
CA ALA A 105 -12.32 -4.75 14.32
C ALA A 105 -13.59 -5.40 13.74
N ARG A 106 -13.59 -5.71 12.45
CA ARG A 106 -14.67 -6.41 11.78
C ARG A 106 -14.76 -7.88 12.17
N ALA A 107 -13.63 -8.58 12.23
CA ALA A 107 -13.56 -10.00 12.60
C ALA A 107 -14.01 -10.27 14.05
N HIS A 108 -13.68 -9.37 14.98
CA HIS A 108 -14.08 -9.42 16.39
C HIS A 108 -15.53 -8.93 16.63
N GLY A 109 -16.24 -8.51 15.58
CA GLY A 109 -17.60 -7.97 15.71
C GLY A 109 -17.70 -6.63 16.43
N ARG A 110 -16.58 -5.91 16.61
CA ARG A 110 -16.56 -4.54 17.16
C ARG A 110 -17.25 -3.55 16.23
N VAL A 111 -17.30 -3.85 14.92
CA VAL A 111 -18.13 -3.17 13.92
C VAL A 111 -19.03 -4.14 13.16
N ARG A 112 -20.23 -3.68 12.79
CA ARG A 112 -21.26 -4.48 12.11
C ARG A 112 -21.18 -4.43 10.58
N SER A 113 -20.76 -3.30 10.03
CA SER A 113 -20.61 -3.05 8.59
C SER A 113 -19.18 -3.33 8.15
N ASP A 114 -19.00 -3.76 6.91
CA ASP A 114 -17.66 -3.87 6.30
C ASP A 114 -17.12 -2.49 5.86
N LEU A 115 -17.97 -1.47 5.69
CA LEU A 115 -17.62 -0.04 5.53
C LEU A 115 -17.91 0.72 6.84
N PHE A 116 -16.90 1.35 7.43
CA PHE A 116 -16.99 2.05 8.71
C PHE A 116 -15.86 3.09 8.87
N THR A 117 -15.78 3.72 10.05
CA THR A 117 -14.80 4.76 10.38
C THR A 117 -13.85 4.33 11.50
N ILE A 118 -12.58 4.73 11.37
CA ILE A 118 -11.53 4.52 12.37
C ILE A 118 -10.96 5.88 12.76
N GLU A 119 -10.94 6.20 14.05
CA GLU A 119 -10.17 7.33 14.56
C GLU A 119 -8.71 6.92 14.75
N CYS A 120 -7.78 7.63 14.11
CA CYS A 120 -6.36 7.61 14.43
C CYS A 120 -5.88 9.02 14.81
N ASP A 121 -4.58 9.19 15.08
CA ASP A 121 -4.05 10.47 15.58
C ASP A 121 -3.98 11.55 14.48
N ALA A 122 -3.93 11.15 13.20
CA ALA A 122 -4.18 12.01 12.04
C ALA A 122 -5.67 12.30 11.77
N GLY A 123 -6.57 11.90 12.67
CA GLY A 123 -8.02 12.12 12.60
C GLY A 123 -8.83 10.88 12.20
N VAL A 124 -10.10 11.08 11.87
CA VAL A 124 -10.98 9.99 11.40
C VAL A 124 -10.60 9.61 9.97
N ARG A 125 -10.67 8.31 9.64
CA ARG A 125 -10.48 7.74 8.29
C ARG A 125 -11.58 6.72 8.00
N HIS A 126 -11.98 6.63 6.74
CA HIS A 126 -12.86 5.56 6.26
C HIS A 126 -12.07 4.27 6.02
N ALA A 127 -12.64 3.14 6.40
CA ALA A 127 -12.12 1.80 6.15
C ALA A 127 -13.22 0.91 5.56
N GLU A 128 -12.85 0.09 4.58
CA GLU A 128 -13.76 -0.83 3.89
C GLU A 128 -13.08 -2.19 3.68
N ARG A 129 -13.67 -3.26 4.21
CA ARG A 129 -13.19 -4.63 3.98
C ARG A 129 -13.80 -5.18 2.69
N LEU A 130 -12.96 -5.54 1.73
CA LEU A 130 -13.37 -5.93 0.37
C LEU A 130 -13.58 -7.44 0.19
N GLY A 131 -13.35 -8.23 1.24
CA GLY A 131 -13.33 -9.70 1.16
C GLY A 131 -12.04 -10.22 0.53
N GLY A 132 -12.12 -11.41 -0.08
CA GLY A 132 -10.97 -12.15 -0.63
C GLY A 132 -10.22 -13.01 0.39
N GLU A 133 -9.35 -13.88 -0.12
CA GLU A 133 -8.44 -14.73 0.65
C GLU A 133 -7.04 -14.69 -0.01
N PRO A 134 -6.04 -14.03 0.61
CA PRO A 134 -6.11 -13.27 1.86
C PRO A 134 -7.05 -12.05 1.76
N PRO A 135 -7.63 -11.59 2.89
CA PRO A 135 -8.56 -10.48 2.89
C PRO A 135 -7.89 -9.17 2.49
N ARG A 136 -8.55 -8.41 1.61
CA ARG A 136 -8.14 -7.06 1.21
C ARG A 136 -8.95 -6.01 1.95
N VAL A 137 -8.29 -4.93 2.32
CA VAL A 137 -8.91 -3.78 3.00
C VAL A 137 -8.51 -2.49 2.29
N ARG A 138 -9.49 -1.65 2.01
CA ARG A 138 -9.37 -0.26 1.55
C ARG A 138 -9.37 0.66 2.76
N VAL A 139 -8.44 1.61 2.82
CA VAL A 139 -8.45 2.69 3.83
C VAL A 139 -8.19 4.04 3.17
N SER A 140 -8.91 5.05 3.63
CA SER A 140 -8.62 6.45 3.31
C SER A 140 -7.33 6.89 4.01
N MET A 141 -6.52 7.67 3.30
CA MET A 141 -5.31 8.30 3.81
C MET A 141 -5.48 9.82 3.95
N GLY A 142 -6.66 10.37 3.64
CA GLY A 142 -6.95 11.81 3.61
C GLY A 142 -6.71 12.43 2.24
N VAL A 143 -6.77 13.77 2.15
CA VAL A 143 -6.60 14.51 0.88
C VAL A 143 -5.11 14.80 0.63
N PRO A 144 -4.48 14.25 -0.43
CA PRO A 144 -3.09 14.55 -0.75
C PRO A 144 -2.98 15.96 -1.34
N LYS A 145 -1.90 16.67 -1.00
CA LYS A 145 -1.58 18.00 -1.49
C LYS A 145 -0.26 17.94 -2.24
N VAL A 146 -0.30 18.12 -3.56
CA VAL A 146 0.92 18.34 -4.34
C VAL A 146 1.34 19.78 -4.08
N LEU A 147 2.42 19.95 -3.31
CA LEU A 147 2.94 21.25 -2.93
C LEU A 147 3.69 21.89 -4.11
N GLU A 148 4.44 21.08 -4.85
CA GLU A 148 5.24 21.52 -5.99
C GLU A 148 5.51 20.34 -6.93
N ALA A 149 4.99 20.40 -8.15
CA ALA A 149 5.09 19.29 -9.10
C ALA A 149 6.53 19.03 -9.60
N ARG A 150 7.36 20.08 -9.68
CA ARG A 150 8.72 20.09 -10.25
C ARG A 150 9.65 20.98 -9.41
N ALA A 151 9.97 20.54 -8.21
CA ALA A 151 10.88 21.24 -7.31
C ALA A 151 12.34 20.94 -7.63
N PRO A 152 13.19 21.95 -7.93
CA PRO A 152 14.62 21.76 -7.99
C PRO A 152 15.20 21.61 -6.58
N LEU A 153 15.97 20.53 -6.36
CA LEU A 153 16.70 20.25 -5.12
C LEU A 153 18.19 20.13 -5.44
N SER A 154 19.04 20.88 -4.74
CA SER A 154 20.49 20.83 -4.92
C SER A 154 21.09 19.72 -4.05
N THR A 155 21.79 18.79 -4.68
CA THR A 155 22.33 17.59 -4.02
C THR A 155 23.80 17.37 -4.36
N SER A 156 24.45 16.44 -3.65
CA SER A 156 25.77 15.89 -3.97
C SER A 156 25.89 15.33 -5.40
N ARG A 157 24.75 15.01 -6.03
CA ARG A 157 24.63 14.49 -7.40
C ARG A 157 24.21 15.55 -8.42
N GLY A 158 24.23 16.83 -8.04
CA GLY A 158 23.76 17.96 -8.86
C GLY A 158 22.33 18.39 -8.50
N THR A 159 21.69 19.17 -9.37
CA THR A 159 20.29 19.57 -9.16
C THR A 159 19.36 18.50 -9.71
N LEU A 160 18.47 17.99 -8.86
CA LEU A 160 17.46 16.99 -9.22
C LEU A 160 16.07 17.63 -9.22
N GLU A 161 15.19 17.16 -10.10
CA GLU A 161 13.76 17.48 -10.06
C GLU A 161 13.03 16.46 -9.17
N ALA A 162 12.29 16.94 -8.18
CA ALA A 162 11.44 16.13 -7.31
C ALA A 162 9.99 16.66 -7.34
N THR A 163 9.03 15.80 -7.05
CA THR A 163 7.65 16.21 -6.77
C THR A 163 7.42 16.19 -5.25
N LEU A 164 6.99 17.33 -4.70
CA LEU A 164 6.77 17.49 -3.26
C LEU A 164 5.29 17.28 -2.95
N VAL A 165 4.99 16.35 -2.05
CA VAL A 165 3.62 15.98 -1.69
C VAL A 165 3.48 15.93 -0.17
N ASP A 166 2.34 16.38 0.34
CA ASP A 166 1.90 16.22 1.73
C ASP A 166 0.64 15.35 1.75
N VAL A 167 0.69 14.22 2.46
CA VAL A 167 -0.47 13.31 2.66
C VAL A 167 -0.87 13.21 4.14
N GLY A 168 -0.58 14.26 4.91
CA GLY A 168 -0.58 14.30 6.38
C GLY A 168 0.83 14.29 6.98
N ASN A 169 1.82 13.96 6.16
CA ASN A 169 3.26 14.02 6.43
C ASN A 169 4.01 14.34 5.11
N PRO A 170 5.23 14.92 5.17
CA PRO A 170 5.97 15.37 3.99
C PRO A 170 6.66 14.23 3.22
N HIS A 171 6.54 14.27 1.89
CA HIS A 171 7.12 13.34 0.94
C HIS A 171 7.84 14.06 -0.21
N CYS A 172 8.96 13.47 -0.65
CA CYS A 172 9.84 13.98 -1.71
C CYS A 172 10.04 12.87 -2.74
N VAL A 173 9.24 12.92 -3.81
CA VAL A 173 9.18 11.86 -4.81
C VAL A 173 10.16 12.13 -5.96
N LEU A 174 11.08 11.19 -6.19
CA LEU A 174 12.00 11.15 -7.31
C LEU A 174 11.58 10.07 -8.30
N PHE A 175 11.40 10.43 -9.57
CA PHE A 175 11.23 9.47 -10.65
C PHE A 175 12.61 9.04 -11.17
N VAL A 176 12.91 7.75 -11.11
CA VAL A 176 14.20 7.16 -11.51
C VAL A 176 14.02 6.22 -12.72
N PRO A 177 15.03 6.09 -13.59
CA PRO A 177 14.98 5.19 -14.75
C PRO A 177 15.24 3.72 -14.39
N ASP A 178 15.84 3.46 -13.23
CA ASP A 178 16.14 2.15 -12.66
C ASP A 178 16.00 2.23 -11.14
N LEU A 179 15.19 1.36 -10.55
CA LEU A 179 15.00 1.28 -9.09
C LEU A 179 16.00 0.39 -8.36
N ASP A 180 16.58 -0.58 -9.06
CA ASP A 180 17.51 -1.55 -8.47
C ASP A 180 18.88 -0.88 -8.25
N GLY A 181 19.32 -0.04 -9.19
CA GLY A 181 20.46 0.88 -9.04
C GLY A 181 20.17 2.18 -8.28
N ALA A 182 18.95 2.40 -7.77
CA ALA A 182 18.58 3.68 -7.15
C ALA A 182 19.40 3.97 -5.86
N PRO A 183 19.86 5.21 -5.65
CA PRO A 183 20.79 5.57 -4.56
C PRO A 183 20.11 5.73 -3.18
N VAL A 184 19.12 4.90 -2.84
CA VAL A 184 18.21 5.04 -1.68
C VAL A 184 18.98 5.32 -0.38
N THR A 185 19.99 4.53 -0.06
CA THR A 185 20.77 4.63 1.18
C THR A 185 21.85 5.72 1.18
N THR A 186 22.09 6.39 0.05
CA THR A 186 23.08 7.49 -0.04
C THR A 186 22.43 8.85 -0.24
N LEU A 187 21.43 8.93 -1.13
CA LEU A 187 20.70 10.15 -1.44
C LEU A 187 19.46 10.33 -0.55
N GLY A 188 18.82 9.25 -0.10
CA GLY A 188 17.72 9.29 0.88
C GLY A 188 18.05 10.07 2.15
N PRO A 189 19.13 9.72 2.91
CA PRO A 189 19.51 10.48 4.11
C PRO A 189 19.97 11.92 3.86
N GLU A 190 20.40 12.23 2.64
CA GLU A 190 20.73 13.59 2.21
C GLU A 190 19.46 14.42 2.00
N LEU A 191 18.51 13.89 1.23
CA LEU A 191 17.23 14.53 0.92
C LEU A 191 16.30 14.59 2.13
N GLU A 192 16.30 13.59 3.02
CA GLU A 192 15.60 13.62 4.32
C GLU A 192 15.91 14.90 5.09
N LYS A 193 17.17 15.37 5.01
CA LYS A 193 17.72 16.49 5.79
C LYS A 193 18.00 17.72 4.91
N HIS A 194 17.58 17.73 3.65
CA HIS A 194 17.84 18.82 2.72
C HIS A 194 17.20 20.13 3.24
N PRO A 195 17.85 21.30 3.15
CA PRO A 195 17.40 22.55 3.80
C PRO A 195 15.98 23.02 3.46
N ARG A 196 15.42 22.56 2.33
CA ARG A 196 14.01 22.81 1.95
C ARG A 196 12.98 22.12 2.86
N PHE A 197 13.41 21.18 3.71
CA PHE A 197 12.54 20.41 4.61
C PHE A 197 12.97 20.60 6.09
N PRO A 198 12.59 21.71 6.76
CA PRO A 198 12.96 21.95 8.16
C PRO A 198 12.47 20.87 9.14
N ALA A 199 11.30 20.27 8.86
CA ALA A 199 10.74 19.15 9.61
C ALA A 199 11.15 17.76 9.06
N ARG A 200 12.18 17.74 8.20
CA ARG A 200 12.60 16.60 7.36
C ARG A 200 11.51 16.08 6.43
N THR A 201 11.84 15.11 5.57
CA THR A 201 10.89 14.48 4.63
C THR A 201 11.14 12.98 4.52
N ASN A 202 10.11 12.22 4.14
CA ASN A 202 10.31 10.92 3.50
C ASN A 202 10.81 11.14 2.06
N VAL A 203 11.52 10.16 1.50
CA VAL A 203 12.09 10.24 0.16
C VAL A 203 11.76 8.97 -0.62
N GLU A 204 10.93 9.11 -1.65
CA GLU A 204 10.49 8.01 -2.50
C GLU A 204 11.30 7.97 -3.80
N PHE A 205 11.78 6.78 -4.16
CA PHE A 205 12.41 6.48 -5.43
C PHE A 205 11.43 5.63 -6.23
N VAL A 206 10.98 6.15 -7.38
CA VAL A 206 9.86 5.58 -8.15
C VAL A 206 10.31 5.26 -9.57
N GLU A 207 10.30 3.98 -9.91
CA GLU A 207 10.43 3.52 -11.30
C GLU A 207 9.04 3.32 -11.88
N VAL A 208 8.84 3.81 -13.11
CA VAL A 208 7.58 3.66 -13.83
C VAL A 208 7.85 3.14 -15.23
N THR A 209 7.22 2.02 -15.55
CA THR A 209 7.23 1.39 -16.87
C THR A 209 5.79 1.13 -17.32
N PRO A 210 5.53 0.82 -18.61
CA PRO A 210 4.16 0.58 -19.07
C PRO A 210 3.48 -0.53 -18.27
N GLY A 211 2.41 -0.18 -17.55
CA GLY A 211 1.63 -1.11 -16.73
C GLY A 211 2.21 -1.44 -15.34
N ARG A 212 3.34 -0.85 -14.93
CA ARG A 212 4.00 -1.18 -13.66
C ARG A 212 4.64 0.05 -12.99
N MET A 213 4.38 0.21 -11.69
CA MET A 213 5.06 1.18 -10.83
C MET A 213 5.73 0.44 -9.67
N ARG A 214 6.99 0.76 -9.39
CA ARG A 214 7.72 0.25 -8.22
C ARG A 214 8.18 1.40 -7.35
N LEU A 215 8.32 1.15 -6.05
CA LEU A 215 8.73 2.14 -5.07
C LEU A 215 9.70 1.55 -4.04
N ARG A 216 10.80 2.26 -3.81
CA ARG A 216 11.64 2.14 -2.61
C ARG A 216 11.60 3.48 -1.86
N VAL A 217 11.71 3.44 -0.55
CA VAL A 217 11.52 4.62 0.30
C VAL A 217 12.58 4.69 1.37
N TRP A 218 13.08 5.90 1.60
CA TRP A 218 13.81 6.27 2.81
C TRP A 218 12.85 7.05 3.72
N GLU A 219 12.39 6.41 4.79
CA GLU A 219 11.47 7.01 5.75
C GLU A 219 12.19 7.91 6.76
N ARG A 220 11.56 9.06 7.04
CA ARG A 220 12.04 10.13 7.91
C ARG A 220 12.39 9.59 9.30
N GLY A 221 13.68 9.65 9.67
CA GLY A 221 14.17 9.18 10.96
C GLY A 221 14.24 7.66 11.13
N VAL A 222 13.87 6.85 10.12
CA VAL A 222 13.87 5.38 10.18
C VAL A 222 14.95 4.78 9.26
N GLY A 223 15.06 5.27 8.02
CA GLY A 223 15.91 4.67 6.99
C GLY A 223 15.11 3.96 5.90
N GLU A 224 15.74 3.05 5.15
CA GLU A 224 15.03 2.26 4.14
C GLU A 224 14.06 1.25 4.79
N THR A 225 12.78 1.29 4.38
CA THR A 225 11.73 0.39 4.90
C THR A 225 11.15 -0.48 3.79
N ALA A 226 10.53 -1.60 4.18
CA ALA A 226 9.97 -2.54 3.22
C ALA A 226 8.73 -1.97 2.49
N ALA A 227 7.87 -1.22 3.20
CA ALA A 227 6.68 -0.61 2.63
C ALA A 227 6.26 0.64 3.40
N CYS A 228 5.86 1.69 2.67
CA CYS A 228 5.29 2.91 3.23
C CYS A 228 3.96 3.25 2.54
N GLY A 229 2.85 3.16 3.27
CA GLY A 229 1.52 3.42 2.70
C GLY A 229 1.28 4.88 2.31
N SER A 230 1.84 5.84 3.05
CA SER A 230 1.81 7.26 2.69
C SER A 230 2.77 7.58 1.53
N GLY A 231 3.94 6.93 1.47
CA GLY A 231 4.86 7.01 0.33
C GLY A 231 4.23 6.52 -0.98
N ALA A 232 3.47 5.42 -0.93
CA ALA A 232 2.69 4.94 -2.08
C ALA A 232 1.62 5.97 -2.52
N CYS A 233 0.91 6.60 -1.59
CA CYS A 233 -0.02 7.69 -1.90
C CYS A 233 0.68 8.90 -2.55
N ALA A 234 1.82 9.31 -1.99
CA ALA A 234 2.61 10.42 -2.47
C ALA A 234 3.14 10.17 -3.89
N ALA A 235 3.66 8.97 -4.15
CA ALA A 235 4.14 8.55 -5.47
C ALA A 235 3.02 8.54 -6.52
N ALA A 236 1.83 8.02 -6.18
CA ALA A 236 0.68 8.05 -7.06
C ALA A 236 0.24 9.50 -7.38
N ALA A 237 0.09 10.34 -6.34
CA ALA A 237 -0.25 11.76 -6.50
C ALA A 237 0.79 12.53 -7.32
N ALA A 238 2.08 12.26 -7.12
CA ALA A 238 3.18 12.80 -7.91
C ALA A 238 3.10 12.35 -9.38
N PHE A 239 2.79 11.07 -9.63
CA PHE A 239 2.69 10.51 -10.98
C PHE A 239 1.56 11.16 -11.79
N TRP A 240 0.36 11.25 -11.22
CA TRP A 240 -0.79 11.87 -11.89
C TRP A 240 -0.57 13.38 -12.09
N SER A 241 -0.10 14.09 -11.06
CA SER A 241 0.14 15.55 -11.13
C SER A 241 1.25 15.97 -12.08
N THR A 242 2.22 15.08 -12.38
CA THR A 242 3.27 15.32 -13.38
C THR A 242 2.91 14.81 -14.79
N GLY A 243 1.70 14.31 -15.00
CA GLY A 243 1.20 13.90 -16.33
C GLY A 243 1.86 12.66 -16.92
N ARG A 244 2.35 11.75 -16.07
CA ARG A 244 3.10 10.55 -16.50
C ARG A 244 2.22 9.41 -17.00
N GLY A 245 0.90 9.54 -16.89
CA GLY A 245 -0.13 8.61 -17.37
C GLY A 245 -1.37 8.66 -16.47
N ALA A 246 -2.27 7.69 -16.61
CA ALA A 246 -3.46 7.60 -15.75
C ALA A 246 -3.51 6.34 -14.85
N ILE A 247 -2.54 5.43 -14.94
CA ILE A 247 -2.36 4.23 -14.11
C ILE A 247 -1.27 4.48 -13.06
N PRO A 248 -1.62 4.47 -11.77
CA PRO A 248 -1.14 3.37 -10.92
C PRO A 248 -2.25 2.88 -9.98
N PRO A 249 -3.04 1.87 -10.39
CA PRO A 249 -3.85 1.12 -9.47
C PRO A 249 -2.99 0.20 -8.62
N GLU A 250 -1.76 -0.17 -9.02
CA GLU A 250 -0.84 -1.05 -8.27
C GLU A 250 0.58 -0.45 -8.21
N ILE A 251 1.18 -0.51 -7.02
CA ILE A 251 2.55 -0.09 -6.72
C ILE A 251 3.24 -1.25 -6.00
N GLU A 252 4.36 -1.72 -6.56
CA GLU A 252 5.21 -2.73 -5.94
C GLU A 252 6.20 -2.09 -4.96
N LEU A 253 6.13 -2.46 -3.69
CA LEU A 253 7.11 -2.15 -2.67
C LEU A 253 7.89 -3.42 -2.31
N LEU A 254 9.02 -3.28 -1.60
CA LEU A 254 9.81 -4.43 -1.12
C LEU A 254 8.99 -5.37 -0.21
N GLY A 255 8.01 -4.83 0.52
CA GLY A 255 7.08 -5.57 1.39
C GLY A 255 5.83 -6.11 0.69
N GLY A 256 5.69 -5.94 -0.63
CA GLY A 256 4.56 -6.41 -1.42
C GLY A 256 3.81 -5.28 -2.15
N VAL A 257 2.66 -5.62 -2.73
CA VAL A 257 1.87 -4.70 -3.57
C VAL A 257 0.88 -3.89 -2.73
N LEU A 258 0.82 -2.59 -2.99
CA LEU A 258 -0.29 -1.72 -2.58
C LEU A 258 -1.05 -1.27 -3.81
N VAL A 259 -2.38 -1.31 -3.70
CA VAL A 259 -3.26 -0.66 -4.66
C VAL A 259 -3.53 0.77 -4.21
N VAL A 260 -3.47 1.74 -5.13
CA VAL A 260 -3.76 3.16 -4.81
C VAL A 260 -4.93 3.64 -5.65
N GLU A 261 -5.93 4.21 -4.98
CA GLU A 261 -7.16 4.70 -5.60
C GLU A 261 -7.29 6.20 -5.29
N TRP A 262 -7.22 7.03 -6.34
CA TRP A 262 -7.56 8.44 -6.26
C TRP A 262 -8.35 8.81 -7.51
N ASP A 263 -9.47 9.50 -7.31
CA ASP A 263 -10.20 10.20 -8.36
C ASP A 263 -9.53 11.51 -8.77
N GLY A 264 -8.45 11.91 -8.06
CA GLY A 264 -7.72 13.16 -8.22
C GLY A 264 -8.38 14.36 -7.49
N ALA A 265 -9.44 14.15 -6.71
CA ALA A 265 -10.19 15.20 -6.03
C ALA A 265 -10.77 14.72 -4.68
N GLY A 266 -10.14 15.14 -3.58
CA GLY A 266 -10.52 14.65 -2.25
C GLY A 266 -9.62 13.50 -1.82
N GLU A 267 -10.17 12.51 -1.11
CA GLU A 267 -9.36 11.53 -0.39
C GLU A 267 -8.69 10.48 -1.29
N ILE A 268 -7.37 10.32 -1.12
CA ILE A 268 -6.63 9.18 -1.67
C ILE A 268 -6.82 7.98 -0.75
N ARG A 269 -6.99 6.80 -1.34
CA ARG A 269 -7.22 5.55 -0.63
C ARG A 269 -6.16 4.54 -1.03
N ILE A 270 -5.82 3.63 -0.12
CA ILE A 270 -4.97 2.48 -0.41
C ILE A 270 -5.72 1.19 -0.12
N VAL A 271 -5.55 0.21 -0.99
CA VAL A 271 -6.04 -1.16 -0.80
C VAL A 271 -4.85 -2.09 -0.68
N GLY A 272 -4.87 -2.97 0.30
CA GLY A 272 -3.80 -3.95 0.48
C GLY A 272 -4.27 -5.18 1.23
N GLU A 273 -3.50 -6.25 1.11
CA GLU A 273 -3.75 -7.48 1.85
C GLU A 273 -3.52 -7.30 3.35
N VAL A 274 -4.27 -8.05 4.14
CA VAL A 274 -4.08 -8.24 5.58
C VAL A 274 -4.02 -9.74 5.86
N ARG A 275 -3.13 -10.15 6.76
CA ARG A 275 -3.05 -11.53 7.24
C ARG A 275 -2.95 -11.54 8.76
N VAL A 276 -3.69 -12.43 9.41
CA VAL A 276 -3.41 -12.81 10.82
C VAL A 276 -2.45 -13.98 10.77
N LEU A 277 -1.26 -13.79 11.34
CA LEU A 277 -0.14 -14.73 11.28
C LEU A 277 -0.11 -15.66 12.49
N ALA A 278 -0.53 -15.18 13.66
CA ALA A 278 -0.62 -15.95 14.89
C ALA A 278 -1.63 -15.32 15.87
N ARG A 279 -2.12 -16.10 16.83
CA ARG A 279 -2.95 -15.67 17.96
C ARG A 279 -2.42 -16.24 19.26
N GLY A 280 -2.69 -15.55 20.35
CA GLY A 280 -2.42 -16.08 21.68
C GLY A 280 -2.36 -14.99 22.73
N GLU A 281 -1.37 -15.07 23.61
CA GLU A 281 -1.27 -14.22 24.79
C GLU A 281 0.14 -13.65 25.00
N TRP A 282 0.17 -12.43 25.53
CA TRP A 282 1.37 -11.81 26.10
C TRP A 282 1.32 -11.92 27.62
N GLY A 283 2.30 -12.62 28.17
CA GLY A 283 2.55 -12.72 29.61
C GLY A 283 3.64 -11.75 30.04
N ARG A 284 3.35 -10.91 31.04
CA ARG A 284 4.41 -10.16 31.74
C ARG A 284 5.22 -11.12 32.60
N ALA A 285 6.54 -11.02 32.57
CA ALA A 285 7.36 -11.75 33.52
C ALA A 285 7.05 -11.25 34.94
N ALA A 286 6.91 -12.15 35.90
CA ALA A 286 6.86 -11.75 37.31
C ALA A 286 8.14 -10.97 37.66
N PRO A 287 8.07 -9.92 38.49
CA PRO A 287 9.28 -9.29 39.00
C PRO A 287 10.14 -10.36 39.69
N PRO A 288 11.47 -10.36 39.49
CA PRO A 288 12.33 -11.38 40.08
C PRO A 288 12.15 -11.38 41.60
N THR A 289 11.71 -12.51 42.15
CA THR A 289 11.71 -12.71 43.60
C THR A 289 13.15 -12.56 44.10
N ALA A 290 13.33 -11.96 45.29
CA ALA A 290 14.65 -11.58 45.79
C ALA A 290 15.69 -12.73 45.81
N SER A 291 15.24 -13.98 45.85
CA SER A 291 16.07 -15.19 45.76
C SER A 291 16.80 -15.41 44.42
N VAL A 292 16.36 -14.80 43.31
CA VAL A 292 16.95 -15.03 41.98
C VAL A 292 18.19 -14.16 41.75
N VAL A 293 18.26 -12.98 42.38
CA VAL A 293 19.41 -12.06 42.27
C VAL A 293 20.69 -12.68 42.85
N GLU A 294 20.58 -13.47 43.92
CA GLU A 294 21.71 -14.18 44.51
C GLU A 294 22.21 -15.37 43.68
N ALA A 295 21.37 -15.94 42.80
CA ALA A 295 21.75 -17.05 41.93
C ALA A 295 22.52 -16.57 40.69
N ALA A 296 22.07 -15.49 40.05
CA ALA A 296 22.74 -14.90 38.89
C ALA A 296 24.16 -14.38 39.20
N ALA A 297 24.41 -13.96 40.44
CA ALA A 297 25.74 -13.56 40.90
C ALA A 297 26.75 -14.73 41.02
N ARG A 298 26.29 -16.00 40.97
CA ARG A 298 27.15 -17.19 41.13
C ARG A 298 27.44 -17.94 39.83
N SER A 299 26.74 -17.63 38.73
CA SER A 299 26.93 -18.28 37.42
C SER A 299 27.85 -17.51 36.46
N ALA A 300 28.33 -16.33 36.85
CA ALA A 300 29.22 -15.49 36.02
C ALA A 300 30.71 -15.89 36.06
N SER A 301 31.02 -17.17 36.34
CA SER A 301 32.41 -17.65 36.49
C SER A 301 32.63 -19.06 35.93
N SER A 302 32.53 -19.23 34.61
CA SER A 302 33.22 -20.32 33.88
C SER A 302 33.30 -20.05 32.38
N ASP A 303 34.53 -19.82 31.88
CA ASP A 303 34.86 -19.79 30.45
C ASP A 303 34.69 -21.16 29.76
N GLY A 304 34.50 -21.16 28.43
CA GLY A 304 34.48 -22.40 27.64
C GLY A 304 34.44 -22.21 26.12
N LYS A 305 35.60 -22.02 25.48
CA LYS A 305 35.75 -21.97 24.00
C LYS A 305 35.63 -23.36 23.34
N VAL A 306 34.73 -23.52 22.37
CA VAL A 306 34.82 -24.32 21.11
C VAL A 306 33.79 -23.72 20.14
N GLY A 307 33.90 -23.65 18.81
CA GLY A 307 34.99 -23.95 17.86
C GLY A 307 34.40 -24.14 16.44
N ALA A 308 35.03 -23.60 15.38
CA ALA A 308 34.40 -23.50 14.04
C ALA A 308 34.69 -24.69 13.10
N LYS A 309 33.76 -24.96 12.17
CA LYS A 309 34.06 -25.49 10.82
C LYS A 309 32.93 -25.25 9.82
N VAL A 310 33.32 -24.89 8.59
CA VAL A 310 32.45 -24.70 7.42
C VAL A 310 32.58 -25.92 6.50
N GLY A 311 31.49 -26.28 5.81
CA GLY A 311 31.49 -27.27 4.72
C GLY A 311 30.56 -26.81 3.59
N VAL A 312 31.05 -26.89 2.36
CA VAL A 312 30.38 -26.41 1.13
C VAL A 312 30.17 -27.59 0.18
N GLN A 313 29.02 -27.69 -0.49
CA GLN A 313 28.96 -28.00 -1.93
C GLN A 313 27.56 -27.82 -2.55
N ALA A 314 27.54 -27.64 -3.87
CA ALA A 314 26.38 -27.37 -4.71
C ALA A 314 26.16 -28.48 -5.75
N GLY A 315 24.99 -28.50 -6.41
CA GLY A 315 24.67 -29.37 -7.54
C GLY A 315 23.58 -28.73 -8.43
N VAL A 316 23.65 -28.95 -9.75
CA VAL A 316 22.91 -28.17 -10.77
C VAL A 316 22.05 -29.04 -11.69
N GLY A 317 20.76 -28.68 -11.81
CA GLY A 317 19.90 -28.70 -13.03
C GLY A 317 19.55 -30.04 -13.72
N PRO A 318 18.87 -30.02 -14.89
CA PRO A 318 17.98 -28.98 -15.47
C PRO A 318 16.67 -29.55 -16.12
N SER A 319 15.96 -28.72 -16.91
CA SER A 319 14.86 -29.00 -17.89
C SER A 319 13.48 -29.46 -17.35
N GLU A 320 12.33 -29.31 -18.04
CA GLU A 320 12.06 -28.96 -19.47
C GLU A 320 10.67 -28.28 -19.70
N THR A 321 10.44 -27.76 -20.91
CA THR A 321 9.20 -27.08 -21.41
C THR A 321 8.10 -28.10 -21.85
N ASN A 322 6.88 -27.80 -22.34
CA ASN A 322 6.30 -26.64 -23.06
C ASN A 322 4.75 -26.74 -23.18
N ALA A 323 4.14 -25.76 -23.88
CA ALA A 323 2.90 -25.83 -24.70
C ALA A 323 1.50 -25.63 -24.05
N ALA A 324 0.99 -24.40 -24.19
CA ALA A 324 -0.44 -24.09 -24.33
C ALA A 324 -0.63 -22.76 -25.10
N ALA A 325 -0.38 -22.78 -26.41
CA ALA A 325 -0.46 -21.58 -27.26
C ALA A 325 -1.11 -21.90 -28.61
N ALA A 326 -2.45 -21.97 -28.65
CA ALA A 326 -3.20 -22.25 -29.88
C ALA A 326 -4.68 -21.79 -29.85
N GLU A 327 -4.99 -20.54 -29.46
CA GLU A 327 -6.37 -19.99 -29.66
C GLU A 327 -6.51 -18.46 -29.80
N VAL A 328 -5.40 -17.71 -29.96
CA VAL A 328 -5.42 -16.22 -29.98
C VAL A 328 -5.47 -15.61 -31.39
N ASN A 329 -5.29 -16.42 -32.44
CA ASN A 329 -4.84 -15.93 -33.76
C ASN A 329 -5.95 -15.47 -34.73
N VAL A 330 -7.07 -14.96 -34.21
CA VAL A 330 -8.15 -14.34 -35.03
C VAL A 330 -8.37 -12.86 -34.67
N ALA A 331 -8.01 -12.43 -33.45
CA ALA A 331 -8.11 -11.02 -33.04
C ALA A 331 -6.96 -10.15 -33.58
N ALA A 332 -5.77 -10.72 -33.77
CA ALA A 332 -4.57 -9.99 -34.18
C ALA A 332 -4.69 -9.39 -35.60
N GLU A 333 -5.25 -10.13 -36.55
CA GLU A 333 -5.39 -9.68 -37.95
C GLU A 333 -6.47 -8.60 -38.11
N ALA A 334 -7.53 -8.63 -37.28
CA ALA A 334 -8.55 -7.57 -37.27
C ALA A 334 -8.00 -6.22 -36.77
N ASN A 335 -7.05 -6.23 -35.82
CA ASN A 335 -6.44 -5.01 -35.29
C ASN A 335 -5.41 -4.38 -36.25
N ALA A 336 -4.81 -5.15 -37.17
CA ALA A 336 -3.91 -4.60 -38.18
C ALA A 336 -4.62 -3.64 -39.16
N ALA A 337 -5.89 -3.91 -39.49
CA ALA A 337 -6.71 -3.06 -40.37
C ALA A 337 -7.36 -1.85 -39.64
N ALA A 338 -7.39 -1.85 -38.31
CA ALA A 338 -7.95 -0.75 -37.51
C ALA A 338 -6.94 0.36 -37.16
N ALA A 339 -5.64 0.09 -37.35
CA ALA A 339 -4.55 0.97 -36.96
C ALA A 339 -4.54 2.35 -37.65
N GLU A 340 -5.15 2.48 -38.84
CA GLU A 340 -5.27 3.77 -39.55
C GLU A 340 -6.40 4.68 -39.01
N ALA A 341 -7.26 4.18 -38.10
CA ALA A 341 -8.53 4.83 -37.77
C ALA A 341 -8.69 5.29 -36.30
N ASN A 342 -7.67 5.16 -35.45
CA ASN A 342 -7.77 5.45 -34.00
C ASN A 342 -8.84 4.65 -33.24
N VAL A 343 -9.24 3.49 -33.77
CA VAL A 343 -10.26 2.59 -33.21
C VAL A 343 -9.61 1.32 -32.68
N VAL A 344 -9.98 0.91 -31.46
CA VAL A 344 -9.69 -0.42 -30.90
C VAL A 344 -10.97 -1.28 -30.97
N LEU A 345 -10.85 -2.53 -31.42
CA LEU A 345 -11.96 -3.48 -31.48
C LEU A 345 -11.84 -4.49 -30.33
N VAL A 346 -12.81 -4.48 -29.42
CA VAL A 346 -12.88 -5.40 -28.28
C VAL A 346 -13.89 -6.50 -28.59
N PRO A 347 -13.50 -7.78 -28.76
CA PRO A 347 -14.45 -8.84 -29.12
C PRO A 347 -15.42 -9.16 -27.97
N HIS A 348 -16.65 -9.57 -28.28
CA HIS A 348 -17.56 -10.17 -27.30
C HIS A 348 -18.38 -11.31 -27.90
N ALA A 349 -18.88 -12.18 -27.03
CA ALA A 349 -19.79 -13.29 -27.36
C ALA A 349 -21.20 -13.14 -26.74
N GLU A 350 -21.42 -12.07 -25.97
CA GLU A 350 -22.69 -11.84 -25.28
C GLU A 350 -23.73 -11.08 -26.13
N PRO A 351 -25.04 -11.22 -25.87
CA PRO A 351 -26.07 -10.37 -26.46
C PRO A 351 -25.82 -8.89 -26.14
N MET A 352 -26.00 -8.00 -27.12
CA MET A 352 -25.71 -6.55 -27.00
C MET A 352 -26.35 -5.88 -25.77
N ALA A 353 -27.51 -6.37 -25.31
CA ALA A 353 -28.17 -5.88 -24.10
C ALA A 353 -27.31 -6.04 -22.82
N LYS A 354 -26.61 -7.17 -22.68
CA LYS A 354 -25.67 -7.40 -21.57
C LYS A 354 -24.41 -6.55 -21.71
N VAL A 355 -23.89 -6.43 -22.93
CA VAL A 355 -22.73 -5.56 -23.21
C VAL A 355 -23.05 -4.11 -22.81
N ARG A 356 -24.26 -3.62 -23.09
CA ARG A 356 -24.75 -2.32 -22.60
C ARG A 356 -24.81 -2.26 -21.07
N GLU A 357 -25.39 -3.25 -20.40
CA GLU A 357 -25.44 -3.31 -18.92
C GLU A 357 -24.03 -3.23 -18.31
N ARG A 358 -23.06 -3.93 -18.89
CA ARG A 358 -21.65 -3.87 -18.49
C ARG A 358 -21.04 -2.48 -18.71
N ILE A 359 -21.31 -1.81 -19.84
CA ILE A 359 -20.84 -0.44 -20.10
C ILE A 359 -21.41 0.55 -19.06
N LEU A 360 -22.69 0.41 -18.68
CA LEU A 360 -23.31 1.25 -17.64
C LEU A 360 -22.72 0.97 -16.25
N ALA A 361 -22.52 -0.31 -15.89
CA ALA A 361 -21.88 -0.70 -14.63
C ALA A 361 -20.41 -0.24 -14.53
N LEU A 362 -19.67 -0.33 -15.64
CA LEU A 362 -18.31 0.17 -15.82
C LEU A 362 -18.25 1.68 -15.62
N ALA A 363 -19.17 2.43 -16.25
CA ALA A 363 -19.28 3.87 -16.09
C ALA A 363 -19.50 4.27 -14.62
N ALA A 364 -20.47 3.63 -13.95
CA ALA A 364 -20.76 3.84 -12.53
C ALA A 364 -19.56 3.50 -11.62
N ARG A 365 -18.87 2.38 -11.85
CA ARG A 365 -17.73 1.94 -11.02
C ARG A 365 -16.49 2.82 -11.19
N HIS A 366 -16.21 3.32 -12.40
CA HIS A 366 -14.95 4.04 -12.70
C HIS A 366 -15.11 5.58 -12.72
N SER A 367 -16.24 6.10 -12.22
CA SER A 367 -16.60 7.52 -12.23
C SER A 367 -16.55 8.17 -13.62
N VAL A 368 -16.95 7.39 -14.64
CA VAL A 368 -17.05 7.83 -16.03
C VAL A 368 -18.50 8.18 -16.32
N ARG A 369 -18.75 9.29 -17.02
CA ARG A 369 -20.10 9.69 -17.42
C ARG A 369 -20.42 9.12 -18.80
N VAL A 370 -21.64 8.62 -18.95
CA VAL A 370 -22.23 8.26 -20.25
C VAL A 370 -23.02 9.47 -20.74
N GLU A 371 -22.72 9.98 -21.93
CA GLU A 371 -23.35 11.19 -22.46
C GLU A 371 -24.53 10.91 -23.41
N SER A 372 -24.78 9.63 -23.73
CA SER A 372 -25.96 9.13 -24.48
C SER A 372 -26.34 7.74 -23.99
N ASP A 373 -27.53 7.61 -23.41
CA ASP A 373 -28.09 6.32 -22.95
C ASP A 373 -29.62 6.25 -23.16
N ASP A 374 -30.06 6.52 -24.37
CA ASP A 374 -31.44 6.35 -24.85
C ASP A 374 -31.68 4.97 -25.49
N GLY A 375 -30.80 4.00 -25.21
CA GLY A 375 -30.84 2.65 -25.78
C GLY A 375 -30.08 2.48 -27.10
N THR A 376 -29.26 3.47 -27.48
CA THR A 376 -28.38 3.42 -28.64
C THR A 376 -27.30 2.34 -28.52
N THR A 377 -26.85 1.85 -29.68
CA THR A 377 -25.66 0.98 -29.78
C THR A 377 -24.35 1.76 -29.66
N HIS A 378 -24.38 3.09 -29.66
CA HIS A 378 -23.19 3.94 -29.60
C HIS A 378 -23.37 5.07 -28.58
N GLY A 379 -22.25 5.59 -28.06
CA GLY A 379 -22.26 6.72 -27.15
C GLY A 379 -20.87 7.23 -26.81
N VAL A 380 -20.79 8.10 -25.81
CA VAL A 380 -19.51 8.68 -25.33
C VAL A 380 -19.35 8.43 -23.83
N LEU A 381 -18.21 7.87 -23.48
CA LEU A 381 -17.71 7.65 -22.12
C LEU A 381 -16.69 8.75 -21.81
N ALA A 382 -17.04 9.69 -20.92
CA ALA A 382 -16.20 10.82 -20.56
C ALA A 382 -15.72 10.76 -19.10
N LYS A 383 -14.41 10.90 -18.89
CA LYS A 383 -13.76 10.95 -17.56
C LYS A 383 -13.01 12.28 -17.45
N THR A 384 -13.22 13.03 -16.38
CA THR A 384 -12.33 14.14 -16.05
C THR A 384 -11.16 13.58 -15.26
N ILE A 385 -9.95 13.71 -15.80
CA ILE A 385 -8.70 13.32 -15.12
C ILE A 385 -8.15 14.60 -14.47
N PRO A 386 -8.08 14.70 -13.13
CA PRO A 386 -7.63 15.95 -12.50
C PRO A 386 -6.21 16.34 -12.90
N PHE A 387 -5.98 17.65 -12.92
CA PHE A 387 -4.75 18.32 -13.40
C PHE A 387 -4.43 18.13 -14.90
N LEU A 388 -5.02 17.14 -15.58
CA LEU A 388 -4.77 16.80 -16.98
C LEU A 388 -5.93 17.20 -17.91
N GLY A 389 -7.17 17.17 -17.41
CA GLY A 389 -8.37 17.61 -18.13
C GLY A 389 -9.30 16.46 -18.51
N ARG A 390 -10.26 16.75 -19.40
CA ARG A 390 -11.23 15.76 -19.88
C ARG A 390 -10.59 14.80 -20.87
N ALA A 391 -10.90 13.52 -20.71
CA ALA A 391 -10.73 12.49 -21.72
C ALA A 391 -12.10 11.92 -22.06
N ALA A 392 -12.35 11.59 -23.33
CA ALA A 392 -13.58 10.94 -23.75
C ALA A 392 -13.32 9.93 -24.86
N VAL A 393 -13.98 8.77 -24.75
CA VAL A 393 -13.93 7.67 -25.71
C VAL A 393 -15.34 7.47 -26.25
N ARG A 394 -15.50 7.50 -27.58
CA ARG A 394 -16.72 7.06 -28.24
C ARG A 394 -16.72 5.54 -28.29
N TYR A 395 -17.83 4.91 -27.94
CA TYR A 395 -18.03 3.48 -28.10
C TYR A 395 -19.11 3.19 -29.16
N GLU A 396 -19.00 2.05 -29.82
CA GLU A 396 -20.00 1.49 -30.73
C GLU A 396 -20.06 -0.04 -30.52
N ILE A 397 -21.17 -0.51 -29.95
CA ILE A 397 -21.50 -1.92 -29.79
C ILE A 397 -21.95 -2.46 -31.16
N ARG A 398 -21.19 -3.42 -31.68
CA ARG A 398 -21.46 -4.18 -32.90
C ARG A 398 -21.90 -5.59 -32.51
N GLU A 399 -22.23 -6.42 -33.50
CA GLU A 399 -22.77 -7.77 -33.25
C GLU A 399 -21.79 -8.69 -32.48
N ARG A 400 -20.48 -8.52 -32.66
CA ARG A 400 -19.42 -9.37 -32.09
C ARG A 400 -18.23 -8.60 -31.51
N SER A 401 -18.33 -7.28 -31.41
CA SER A 401 -17.27 -6.43 -30.85
C SER A 401 -17.81 -5.08 -30.37
N VAL A 402 -17.06 -4.41 -29.51
CA VAL A 402 -17.24 -2.99 -29.20
C VAL A 402 -16.07 -2.24 -29.82
N ALA A 403 -16.35 -1.29 -30.71
CA ALA A 403 -15.35 -0.36 -31.21
C ALA A 403 -15.19 0.81 -30.23
N LEU A 404 -13.95 1.17 -29.90
CA LEU A 404 -13.59 2.26 -28.98
C LEU A 404 -12.67 3.26 -29.69
N GLU A 405 -13.10 4.52 -29.78
CA GLU A 405 -12.41 5.61 -30.48
C GLU A 405 -12.11 6.76 -29.51
N LEU A 406 -10.88 7.25 -29.44
CA LEU A 406 -10.53 8.39 -28.58
C LEU A 406 -10.98 9.72 -29.23
N VAL A 407 -11.94 10.41 -28.60
CA VAL A 407 -12.58 11.62 -29.16
C VAL A 407 -12.31 12.92 -28.40
N ASP A 408 -11.84 12.85 -27.15
CA ASP A 408 -11.34 14.00 -26.38
C ASP A 408 -10.16 13.53 -25.51
N ARG A 409 -9.17 14.39 -25.29
CA ARG A 409 -7.98 14.04 -24.49
C ARG A 409 -7.33 15.24 -23.79
N PRO A 410 -6.71 15.01 -22.61
CA PRO A 410 -5.80 15.96 -21.98
C PRO A 410 -4.79 16.59 -22.93
N ARG A 411 -4.61 17.91 -22.81
CA ARG A 411 -3.52 18.62 -23.49
C ARG A 411 -2.19 18.19 -22.87
N GLY A 412 -1.21 17.88 -23.71
CA GLY A 412 0.14 17.48 -23.28
C GLY A 412 0.38 15.98 -23.07
N LEU A 413 -0.67 15.14 -23.01
CA LEU A 413 -0.46 13.69 -23.01
C LEU A 413 -0.24 13.15 -24.45
N PRO A 414 0.67 12.18 -24.66
CA PRO A 414 0.75 11.41 -25.89
C PRO A 414 -0.53 10.62 -26.13
N GLU A 415 -1.01 10.56 -27.36
CA GLU A 415 -2.27 9.89 -27.71
C GLU A 415 -2.25 8.40 -27.38
N GLU A 416 -1.14 7.71 -27.69
CA GLU A 416 -0.92 6.30 -27.36
C GLU A 416 -0.94 6.01 -25.86
N LEU A 417 -0.55 6.96 -25.01
CA LEU A 417 -0.62 6.81 -23.56
C LEU A 417 -2.07 6.90 -23.06
N VAL A 418 -2.90 7.73 -23.71
CA VAL A 418 -4.33 7.86 -23.41
C VAL A 418 -5.09 6.62 -23.90
N LYS A 419 -4.79 6.13 -25.11
CA LYS A 419 -5.32 4.85 -25.64
C LYS A 419 -4.98 3.69 -24.68
N ARG A 420 -3.69 3.44 -24.43
CA ARG A 420 -3.23 2.35 -23.53
C ARG A 420 -3.76 2.42 -22.09
N THR A 421 -4.18 3.60 -21.64
CA THR A 421 -4.76 3.72 -20.30
C THR A 421 -6.27 3.50 -20.33
N LEU A 422 -7.01 4.41 -20.97
CA LEU A 422 -8.47 4.42 -20.92
C LEU A 422 -9.08 3.37 -21.82
N VAL A 423 -8.59 3.21 -23.04
CA VAL A 423 -9.17 2.26 -23.99
C VAL A 423 -8.85 0.83 -23.54
N ASP A 424 -7.64 0.55 -23.05
CA ASP A 424 -7.32 -0.77 -22.50
C ASP A 424 -8.02 -1.07 -21.16
N GLU A 425 -8.24 -0.07 -20.28
CA GLU A 425 -9.03 -0.21 -19.04
C GLU A 425 -10.48 -0.59 -19.37
N LEU A 426 -11.09 0.09 -20.35
CA LEU A 426 -12.43 -0.21 -20.84
C LEU A 426 -12.48 -1.58 -21.56
N ALA A 427 -11.46 -1.92 -22.36
CA ALA A 427 -11.38 -3.20 -23.07
C ALA A 427 -11.31 -4.40 -22.10
N ARG A 428 -10.38 -4.37 -21.12
CA ARG A 428 -10.27 -5.44 -20.10
C ARG A 428 -11.56 -5.63 -19.30
N ALA A 429 -12.31 -4.55 -19.06
CA ALA A 429 -13.60 -4.61 -18.37
C ALA A 429 -14.76 -5.16 -19.24
N LEU A 430 -14.56 -5.28 -20.55
CA LEU A 430 -15.50 -5.87 -21.52
C LEU A 430 -15.14 -7.30 -21.93
N GLU A 431 -13.86 -7.68 -21.84
CA GLU A 431 -13.34 -9.04 -22.11
C GLU A 431 -13.57 -10.05 -20.95
N THR A 432 -13.91 -9.55 -19.76
CA THR A 432 -14.23 -10.35 -18.55
C THR A 432 -15.62 -11.00 -18.56
#